data_AF-A0A5B7DZ40-F1
#
_entry.id   AF-A0A5B7DZ40-F1
#
_cell.length_a   1.000
_cell.length_b   1.000
_cell.length_c   1.000
_cell.angle_alpha   90.00
_cell.angle_beta   90.00
_cell.angle_gamma   90.00
#
_symmetry.space_group_name_H-M   'P 1'
#
loop_
_entity.id
_entity.type
_entity.pdbx_description
1 polymer ?
#
loop_
_entity_poly.entity_id
_entity_poly.type
_entity_poly.pdbx_seq_one_letter_code
_entity_poly.pdbx_strand_id
1 'polypeptide(L)'
;MYLYNLTLQRASGITHAVHGNFSGARTQELVVSRGRSLELLRPDPNTGKVHTILTTDIFGVIRSLMAFRLTGGNKDYVVVGSDSGRITILEYNQSKNQFERIHMETFGKSGCRRIVPGQYLAIDPKGRAVMIGAVEKQKLVYILNRDAAARLTISSPLEAHKSNTLVYHMVGVDVGFENPLFACLEIDYEEADTDPTGEAVHRTQQTLTFYELDLGLNHVVRKYHEPLEEHANFLISVPGGNDGPSGVLVCSENYITYKNLGDQPDIRCPIPRRRNDLDDPERGMIFICAATHKTRSMFFFLAQTEQGDIFKITLETDEDVVTEIKLKYFDTVPPATAMCVLKTGFLFVASEFANHYLYQIAHLGDDDDEPEFSSAMPLEEGDTFFYAPRPLQNLVLVDELDSLSPIMACQIADLGEQDLNWRGDG
;
A
#
# COMPACT_ATOMS: atom_id res chain seq x y z
N MET A 1 39.90 -6.55 20.94
CA MET A 1 39.06 -7.51 20.18
C MET A 1 38.49 -6.76 18.99
N TYR A 2 38.76 -7.23 17.77
CA TYR A 2 38.24 -6.64 16.54
C TYR A 2 37.27 -7.63 15.90
N LEU A 3 36.10 -7.15 15.48
CA LEU A 3 35.07 -7.97 14.82
C LEU A 3 34.75 -7.36 13.45
N TYR A 4 34.29 -8.19 12.52
CA TYR A 4 33.87 -7.80 11.18
C TYR A 4 32.47 -8.37 10.90
N ASN A 5 31.52 -7.50 10.55
CA ASN A 5 30.17 -7.90 10.21
C ASN A 5 30.08 -8.20 8.71
N LEU A 6 29.60 -9.40 8.36
CA LEU A 6 29.33 -9.81 6.98
C LEU A 6 27.96 -10.49 6.90
N THR A 7 27.19 -10.18 5.86
CA THR A 7 25.90 -10.82 5.57
C THR A 7 26.10 -11.91 4.52
N LEU A 8 25.85 -13.17 4.87
CA LEU A 8 25.94 -14.31 3.93
C LEU A 8 24.67 -14.46 3.10
N GLN A 9 23.52 -14.51 3.78
CA GLN A 9 22.20 -14.47 3.17
C GLN A 9 21.52 -13.16 3.57
N ARG A 10 21.06 -12.39 2.59
CA ARG A 10 20.33 -11.14 2.85
C ARG A 10 18.95 -11.44 3.43
N ALA A 11 18.35 -10.43 4.07
CA ALA A 11 16.97 -10.53 4.53
C ALA A 11 16.05 -10.91 3.37
N SER A 12 15.10 -11.81 3.60
CA SER A 12 14.16 -12.27 2.59
C SER A 12 12.73 -11.79 2.81
N GLY A 13 12.33 -11.36 4.01
CA GLY A 13 10.98 -10.81 4.23
C GLY A 13 10.76 -9.50 3.46
N ILE A 14 9.61 -9.33 2.82
CA ILE A 14 9.21 -8.10 2.12
C ILE A 14 8.22 -7.33 3.00
N THR A 15 8.56 -6.07 3.30
CA THR A 15 7.73 -5.16 4.09
C THR A 15 6.87 -4.24 3.23
N HIS A 16 7.36 -3.88 2.04
CA HIS A 16 6.66 -3.02 1.09
C HIS A 16 6.99 -3.48 -0.33
N ALA A 17 6.01 -3.41 -1.23
CA ALA A 17 6.21 -3.67 -2.66
C ALA A 17 5.41 -2.64 -3.46
N VAL A 18 6.06 -2.07 -4.48
CA VAL A 18 5.41 -1.15 -5.44
C VAL A 18 5.78 -1.57 -6.85
N HIS A 19 4.83 -1.46 -7.78
CA HIS A 19 5.08 -1.76 -9.18
C HIS A 19 5.09 -0.49 -10.03
N GLY A 20 5.86 -0.52 -11.12
CA GLY A 20 6.03 0.64 -11.98
C GLY A 20 6.92 0.34 -13.17
N ASN A 21 6.97 1.29 -14.10
CA ASN A 21 7.89 1.35 -15.22
C ASN A 21 9.19 2.02 -14.77
N PHE A 22 10.00 1.32 -13.98
CA PHE A 22 11.23 1.89 -13.38
C PHE A 22 12.40 1.92 -14.38
N SER A 23 12.47 0.97 -15.32
CA SER A 23 13.46 1.02 -16.42
C SER A 23 13.00 1.86 -17.61
N GLY A 24 11.72 2.29 -17.64
CA GLY A 24 11.11 3.04 -18.74
C GLY A 24 9.84 2.38 -19.31
N ALA A 25 9.31 2.96 -20.39
CA ALA A 25 7.87 2.97 -20.69
C ALA A 25 7.11 1.64 -20.82
N ARG A 26 7.76 0.51 -21.13
CA ARG A 26 7.04 -0.72 -21.54
C ARG A 26 7.15 -1.88 -20.55
N THR A 27 8.21 -1.93 -19.75
CA THR A 27 8.45 -3.03 -18.82
C THR A 27 7.96 -2.62 -17.45
N GLN A 28 7.12 -3.43 -16.81
CA GLN A 28 6.81 -3.25 -15.40
C GLN A 28 7.76 -4.09 -14.55
N GLU A 29 8.28 -3.44 -13.53
CA GLU A 29 9.13 -4.03 -12.52
C GLU A 29 8.51 -3.79 -11.14
N LEU A 30 9.05 -4.50 -10.16
CA LEU A 30 8.67 -4.40 -8.76
C LEU A 30 9.85 -3.81 -8.00
N VAL A 31 9.61 -2.75 -7.22
CA VAL A 31 10.57 -2.30 -6.22
C VAL A 31 10.06 -2.76 -4.87
N VAL A 32 10.87 -3.59 -4.19
CA VAL A 32 10.52 -4.17 -2.90
C VAL A 32 11.49 -3.73 -1.82
N SER A 33 10.97 -3.52 -0.61
CA SER A 33 11.76 -3.25 0.57
C SER A 33 11.83 -4.48 1.46
N ARG A 34 13.05 -4.90 1.80
CA ARG A 34 13.31 -5.94 2.81
C ARG A 34 13.79 -5.36 4.13
N GLY A 35 13.24 -4.20 4.50
CA GLY A 35 13.63 -3.43 5.69
C GLY A 35 14.88 -2.57 5.44
N ARG A 36 16.07 -3.20 5.42
CA ARG A 36 17.37 -2.51 5.26
C ARG A 36 17.87 -2.42 3.81
N SER A 37 17.32 -3.23 2.92
CA SER A 37 17.68 -3.25 1.50
C SER A 37 16.49 -2.87 0.63
N LEU A 38 16.81 -2.23 -0.49
CA LEU A 38 15.89 -1.94 -1.58
C LEU A 38 16.28 -2.82 -2.76
N GLU A 39 15.30 -3.54 -3.32
CA GLU A 39 15.49 -4.44 -4.45
C GLU A 39 14.60 -4.06 -5.62
N LEU A 40 15.15 -4.18 -6.83
CA LEU A 40 14.40 -4.12 -8.08
C LEU A 40 14.26 -5.54 -8.62
N LEU A 41 13.04 -6.04 -8.67
CA LEU A 41 12.68 -7.33 -9.25
C LEU A 41 12.01 -7.14 -10.60
N ARG A 42 12.24 -8.08 -11.52
CA ARG A 42 11.60 -8.11 -12.83
C ARG A 42 10.94 -9.48 -13.03
N PRO A 43 9.61 -9.54 -12.98
CA PRO A 43 8.86 -10.67 -13.48
C PRO A 43 9.03 -10.77 -15.00
N ASP A 44 9.46 -11.92 -15.50
CA ASP A 44 9.52 -12.20 -16.94
C ASP A 44 8.19 -12.81 -17.41
N PRO A 45 7.42 -12.11 -18.26
CA PRO A 45 6.13 -12.61 -18.73
C PRO A 45 6.21 -13.90 -19.56
N ASN A 46 7.37 -14.23 -20.12
CA ASN A 46 7.52 -15.39 -21.00
C ASN A 46 7.84 -16.67 -20.22
N THR A 47 8.76 -16.57 -19.27
CA THR A 47 9.18 -17.72 -18.43
C THR A 47 8.36 -17.82 -17.16
N GLY A 48 7.69 -16.73 -16.77
CA GLY A 48 6.94 -16.65 -15.52
C GLY A 48 7.82 -16.52 -14.28
N LYS A 49 9.13 -16.30 -14.42
CA LYS A 49 10.07 -16.22 -13.30
C LYS A 49 10.35 -14.79 -12.85
N VAL A 50 10.56 -14.60 -11.56
CA VAL A 50 10.96 -13.32 -10.99
C VAL A 50 12.47 -13.25 -10.83
N HIS A 51 13.09 -12.30 -11.54
CA HIS A 51 14.53 -12.09 -11.48
C HIS A 51 14.87 -10.86 -10.64
N THR A 52 15.85 -11.01 -9.73
CA THR A 52 16.43 -9.86 -9.02
C THR A 52 17.40 -9.12 -9.94
N ILE A 53 17.11 -7.86 -10.27
CA ILE A 53 17.92 -7.02 -11.17
C ILE A 53 18.97 -6.23 -10.39
N LEU A 54 18.54 -5.67 -9.25
CA LEU A 54 19.39 -4.84 -8.40
C LEU A 54 19.02 -5.09 -6.93
N THR A 55 20.04 -5.17 -6.08
CA THR A 55 19.91 -5.16 -4.62
C THR A 55 20.86 -4.11 -4.06
N THR A 56 20.32 -3.16 -3.31
CA THR A 56 21.10 -2.08 -2.68
C THR A 56 20.78 -2.00 -1.20
N ASP A 57 21.80 -2.10 -0.36
CA ASP A 57 21.67 -1.81 1.06
C ASP A 57 21.56 -0.29 1.26
N ILE A 58 20.49 0.15 1.91
CA ILE A 58 20.27 1.58 2.18
C ILE A 58 20.83 2.01 3.55
N PHE A 59 21.23 1.05 4.38
CA PHE A 59 21.76 1.26 5.75
C PHE A 59 20.84 2.09 6.65
N GLY A 60 19.53 1.88 6.53
CA GLY A 60 18.48 2.47 7.38
C GLY A 60 17.25 1.57 7.41
N VAL A 61 16.16 2.08 7.95
CA VAL A 61 14.86 1.39 8.00
C VAL A 61 13.92 2.07 7.01
N ILE A 62 13.52 1.36 5.96
CA ILE A 62 12.45 1.81 5.07
C ILE A 62 11.12 1.65 5.81
N ARG A 63 10.39 2.76 5.97
CA ARG A 63 9.12 2.83 6.71
C ARG A 63 7.93 3.05 5.80
N SER A 64 8.16 3.62 4.62
CA SER A 64 7.16 3.81 3.57
C SER A 64 7.84 3.86 2.20
N LEU A 65 7.16 3.32 1.21
CA LEU A 65 7.66 3.16 -0.16
C LEU A 65 6.52 3.39 -1.15
N MET A 66 6.66 4.36 -2.05
CA MET A 66 5.65 4.69 -3.05
C MET A 66 6.31 4.97 -4.40
N ALA A 67 5.63 4.63 -5.50
CA ALA A 67 6.05 4.98 -6.85
C ALA A 67 5.17 6.09 -7.42
N PHE A 68 5.74 6.95 -8.27
CA PHE A 68 4.96 7.97 -8.96
C PHE A 68 5.53 8.33 -10.32
N ARG A 69 4.67 8.93 -11.14
CA ARG A 69 5.00 9.43 -12.47
C ARG A 69 4.66 10.90 -12.59
N LEU A 70 5.59 11.70 -13.07
CA LEU A 70 5.29 13.07 -13.48
C LEU A 70 4.33 13.09 -14.68
N THR A 71 3.46 14.09 -14.74
CA THR A 71 2.56 14.28 -15.90
C THR A 71 3.33 14.29 -17.22
N GLY A 72 2.94 13.40 -18.15
CA GLY A 72 3.60 13.23 -19.45
C GLY A 72 4.95 12.49 -19.40
N GLY A 73 5.38 12.02 -18.24
CA GLY A 73 6.56 11.17 -18.09
C GLY A 73 6.30 9.74 -18.59
N ASN A 74 7.38 8.99 -18.81
CA ASN A 74 7.33 7.61 -19.26
C ASN A 74 8.07 6.64 -18.31
N LYS A 75 8.54 7.15 -17.18
CA LYS A 75 9.34 6.45 -16.19
C LYS A 75 8.84 6.80 -14.81
N ASP A 76 8.79 5.81 -13.94
CA ASP A 76 8.37 5.96 -12.56
C ASP A 76 9.57 6.21 -11.65
N TYR A 77 9.41 7.18 -10.75
CA TYR A 77 10.33 7.43 -9.65
C TYR A 77 9.87 6.68 -8.41
N VAL A 78 10.78 6.47 -7.46
CA VAL A 78 10.50 5.84 -6.17
C VAL A 78 10.72 6.87 -5.07
N VAL A 79 9.72 7.12 -4.25
CA VAL A 79 9.84 7.92 -3.03
C VAL A 79 9.99 6.99 -1.84
N VAL A 80 11.00 7.26 -1.02
CA VAL A 80 11.33 6.47 0.17
C VAL A 80 11.22 7.35 1.41
N GLY A 81 10.32 6.98 2.31
CA GLY A 81 10.30 7.45 3.69
C GLY A 81 11.11 6.48 4.56
N SER A 82 12.14 6.99 5.23
CA SER A 82 13.04 6.20 6.08
C SER A 82 13.14 6.77 7.49
N ASP A 83 13.95 6.12 8.32
CA ASP A 83 14.34 6.63 9.63
C ASP A 83 15.36 7.78 9.58
N SER A 84 15.77 8.29 8.42
CA SER A 84 16.84 9.30 8.36
C SER A 84 16.40 10.73 8.71
N GLY A 85 15.10 11.02 8.81
CA GLY A 85 14.58 12.39 8.88
C GLY A 85 14.69 13.16 7.55
N ARG A 86 14.75 12.42 6.45
CA ARG A 86 14.85 12.94 5.07
C ARG A 86 13.89 12.19 4.15
N ILE A 87 13.33 12.89 3.17
CA ILE A 87 12.56 12.29 2.07
C ILE A 87 13.50 12.11 0.90
N THR A 88 13.53 10.92 0.31
CA THR A 88 14.45 10.59 -0.78
C THR A 88 13.66 10.19 -2.01
N ILE A 89 13.98 10.80 -3.17
CA ILE A 89 13.43 10.41 -4.46
C ILE A 89 14.53 9.76 -5.29
N LEU A 90 14.26 8.54 -5.73
CA LEU A 90 15.18 7.69 -6.48
C LEU A 90 14.67 7.49 -7.90
N GLU A 91 15.60 7.38 -8.83
CA GLU A 91 15.36 6.96 -10.21
C GLU A 91 16.26 5.75 -10.51
N TYR A 92 15.71 4.68 -11.08
CA TYR A 92 16.52 3.54 -11.48
C TYR A 92 17.24 3.83 -12.82
N ASN A 93 18.57 3.76 -12.83
CA ASN A 93 19.37 3.93 -14.04
C ASN A 93 19.78 2.56 -14.60
N GLN A 94 19.11 2.11 -15.66
CA GLN A 94 19.36 0.82 -16.29
C GLN A 94 20.79 0.69 -16.84
N SER A 95 21.37 1.77 -17.38
CA SER A 95 22.71 1.71 -17.98
C SER A 95 23.82 1.47 -16.96
N LYS A 96 23.62 1.96 -15.72
CA LYS A 96 24.55 1.80 -14.61
C LYS A 96 24.14 0.69 -13.64
N ASN A 97 22.95 0.11 -13.83
CA ASN A 97 22.29 -0.80 -12.89
C ASN A 97 22.35 -0.28 -11.44
N GLN A 98 21.89 0.94 -11.20
CA GLN A 98 21.90 1.55 -9.86
C GLN A 98 20.68 2.45 -9.64
N PHE A 99 20.28 2.63 -8.38
CA PHE A 99 19.37 3.71 -8.00
C PHE A 99 20.14 5.03 -7.89
N GLU A 100 19.80 5.99 -8.74
CA GLU A 100 20.30 7.35 -8.67
C GLU A 100 19.42 8.17 -7.74
N ARG A 101 20.04 8.77 -6.73
CA ARG A 101 19.36 9.67 -5.81
C ARG A 101 19.16 11.03 -6.46
N ILE A 102 17.93 11.28 -6.92
CA ILE A 102 17.58 12.52 -7.62
C ILE A 102 17.39 13.67 -6.64
N HIS A 103 16.63 13.44 -5.56
CA HIS A 103 16.42 14.42 -4.49
C HIS A 103 16.57 13.78 -3.12
N MET A 104 17.03 14.58 -2.16
CA MET A 104 17.09 14.20 -0.75
C MET A 104 16.93 15.44 0.13
N GLU A 105 15.70 15.68 0.56
CA GLU A 105 15.36 16.86 1.37
C GLU A 105 15.33 16.49 2.86
N THR A 106 15.93 17.35 3.67
CA THR A 106 15.98 17.15 5.14
C THR A 106 14.86 17.92 5.80
N PHE A 107 14.07 17.25 6.63
CA PHE A 107 12.96 17.88 7.37
C PHE A 107 12.99 17.62 8.88
N GLY A 108 13.79 16.65 9.35
CA GLY A 108 13.74 16.25 10.75
C GLY A 108 14.99 15.51 11.23
N LYS A 109 14.89 14.98 12.45
CA LYS A 109 15.94 14.18 13.09
C LYS A 109 15.81 12.71 12.71
N SER A 110 16.93 11.98 12.74
CA SER A 110 16.93 10.53 12.51
C SER A 110 16.30 9.72 13.65
N GLY A 111 15.91 8.50 13.32
CA GLY A 111 15.19 7.51 14.14
C GLY A 111 13.72 7.36 13.76
N CYS A 112 13.13 6.19 14.06
CA CYS A 112 11.69 5.95 13.98
C CYS A 112 10.95 6.69 15.11
N ARG A 113 10.83 8.01 14.98
CA ARG A 113 10.21 8.87 16.01
C ARG A 113 8.71 9.03 15.80
N ARG A 114 7.98 9.25 16.89
CA ARG A 114 6.52 9.45 16.91
C ARG A 114 6.07 10.64 16.07
N ILE A 115 6.73 11.78 16.22
CA ILE A 115 6.36 13.06 15.58
C ILE A 115 7.22 13.45 14.38
N VAL A 116 8.20 12.63 13.95
CA VAL A 116 9.02 12.96 12.77
C VAL A 116 8.50 12.16 11.57
N PRO A 117 8.17 12.83 10.44
CA PRO A 117 7.61 12.16 9.27
C PRO A 117 8.50 11.04 8.70
N GLY A 118 7.85 10.06 8.09
CA GLY A 118 8.51 8.90 7.48
C GLY A 118 7.68 7.62 7.55
N GLN A 119 6.69 7.56 8.45
CA GLN A 119 5.83 6.40 8.61
C GLN A 119 4.84 6.26 7.46
N TYR A 120 4.21 7.37 7.08
CA TYR A 120 3.16 7.38 6.07
C TYR A 120 3.62 8.21 4.87
N LEU A 121 3.19 7.77 3.69
CA LEU A 121 3.54 8.39 2.43
C LEU A 121 2.34 8.28 1.48
N ALA A 122 1.90 9.42 0.97
CA ALA A 122 0.79 9.53 0.03
C ALA A 122 1.23 10.37 -1.16
N ILE A 123 0.83 9.99 -2.38
CA ILE A 123 1.20 10.69 -3.60
C ILE A 123 -0.05 11.06 -4.39
N ASP A 124 -0.10 12.29 -4.89
CA ASP A 124 -1.08 12.70 -5.91
C ASP A 124 -0.97 11.78 -7.13
N PRO A 125 -2.05 11.11 -7.59
CA PRO A 125 -1.98 10.16 -8.71
C PRO A 125 -1.46 10.72 -10.03
N LYS A 126 -1.45 12.05 -10.23
CA LYS A 126 -0.83 12.71 -11.39
C LYS A 126 0.64 13.14 -11.16
N GLY A 127 1.19 12.78 -10.01
CA GLY A 127 2.58 13.01 -9.61
C GLY A 127 2.93 14.48 -9.36
N ARG A 128 1.96 15.31 -8.97
CA ARG A 128 2.16 16.75 -8.76
C ARG A 128 2.59 17.10 -7.34
N ALA A 129 2.28 16.25 -6.38
CA ALA A 129 2.61 16.46 -4.98
C ALA A 129 2.79 15.14 -4.23
N VAL A 130 3.61 15.16 -3.19
CA VAL A 130 3.80 14.05 -2.25
C VAL A 130 3.65 14.55 -0.83
N MET A 131 2.90 13.81 -0.02
CA MET A 131 2.70 14.07 1.39
C MET A 131 3.40 12.99 2.22
N ILE A 132 4.25 13.40 3.16
CA ILE A 132 4.93 12.52 4.10
C ILE A 132 4.45 12.83 5.53
N GLY A 133 4.05 11.79 6.24
CA GLY A 133 3.41 11.90 7.56
C GLY A 133 4.18 11.15 8.65
N ALA A 134 4.10 11.68 9.87
CA ALA A 134 4.47 10.99 11.09
C ALA A 134 3.25 10.23 11.66
N VAL A 135 3.46 9.41 12.70
CA VAL A 135 2.36 8.76 13.44
C VAL A 135 1.51 9.80 14.15
N GLU A 136 2.11 10.92 14.53
CA GLU A 136 1.40 11.99 15.22
C GLU A 136 1.87 13.35 14.72
N LYS A 137 0.94 14.30 14.68
CA LYS A 137 1.15 15.74 14.54
C LYS A 137 1.70 16.22 13.20
N GLN A 138 2.91 15.81 12.84
CA GLN A 138 3.63 16.39 11.70
C GLN A 138 3.24 15.71 10.38
N LYS A 139 2.83 16.53 9.43
CA LYS A 139 2.64 16.19 8.03
C LYS A 139 3.28 17.28 7.18
N LEU A 140 3.98 16.88 6.13
CA LEU A 140 4.67 17.78 5.19
C LEU A 140 4.27 17.42 3.77
N VAL A 141 4.00 18.44 2.95
CA VAL A 141 3.67 18.29 1.53
C VAL A 141 4.75 18.93 0.69
N TYR A 142 5.23 18.20 -0.31
CA TYR A 142 6.19 18.68 -1.30
C TYR A 142 5.53 18.73 -2.67
N ILE A 143 5.68 19.85 -3.37
CA ILE A 143 5.26 19.99 -4.76
C ILE A 143 6.36 19.42 -5.65
N LEU A 144 5.95 18.61 -6.61
CA LEU A 144 6.81 17.96 -7.59
C LEU A 144 6.56 18.59 -8.95
N ASN A 145 7.61 19.06 -9.59
CA ASN A 145 7.52 19.70 -10.89
C ASN A 145 8.67 19.24 -11.80
N ARG A 146 8.69 19.73 -13.04
CA ARG A 146 9.77 19.51 -13.99
C ARG A 146 10.38 20.83 -14.44
N ASP A 147 11.70 20.89 -14.53
CA ASP A 147 12.39 22.03 -15.13
C ASP A 147 12.31 22.00 -16.67
N ALA A 148 12.87 23.02 -17.34
CA ALA A 148 12.93 23.10 -18.79
C ALA A 148 13.74 21.95 -19.44
N ALA A 149 14.60 21.28 -18.67
CA ALA A 149 15.36 20.11 -19.09
C ALA A 149 14.67 18.77 -18.75
N ALA A 150 13.38 18.82 -18.38
CA ALA A 150 12.56 17.69 -17.98
C ALA A 150 13.08 16.93 -16.73
N ARG A 151 13.91 17.56 -15.90
CA ARG A 151 14.38 17.00 -14.64
C ARG A 151 13.36 17.29 -13.55
N LEU A 152 13.12 16.29 -12.69
CA LEU A 152 12.30 16.44 -11.50
C LEU A 152 12.86 17.55 -10.60
N THR A 153 12.00 18.41 -10.10
CA THR A 153 12.28 19.41 -9.06
C THR A 153 11.33 19.22 -7.89
N ILE A 154 11.80 19.54 -6.69
CA ILE A 154 11.03 19.45 -5.44
C ILE A 154 10.98 20.84 -4.78
N SER A 155 9.82 21.23 -4.26
CA SER A 155 9.66 22.50 -3.54
C SER A 155 10.17 22.43 -2.10
N SER A 156 10.19 23.58 -1.42
CA SER A 156 10.20 23.60 0.04
C SER A 156 8.95 22.89 0.60
N PRO A 157 9.04 22.27 1.79
CA PRO A 157 7.89 21.60 2.39
C PRO A 157 6.83 22.62 2.84
N LEU A 158 5.57 22.28 2.60
CA LEU A 158 4.40 22.95 3.16
C LEU A 158 3.91 22.17 4.37
N GLU A 159 3.66 22.86 5.48
CA GLU A 159 3.26 22.25 6.74
C GLU A 159 1.75 22.04 6.81
N ALA A 160 1.33 20.83 7.20
CA ALA A 160 -0.06 20.48 7.51
C ALA A 160 -0.17 19.89 8.92
N HIS A 161 0.46 20.56 9.88
CA HIS A 161 0.59 20.08 11.26
C HIS A 161 -0.71 20.24 12.04
N LYS A 162 -1.04 19.24 12.87
CA LYS A 162 -2.16 19.30 13.82
C LYS A 162 -1.77 18.60 15.12
N SER A 163 -1.58 19.37 16.19
CA SER A 163 -1.21 18.84 17.51
C SER A 163 -2.24 17.84 18.03
N ASN A 164 -1.80 16.89 18.86
CA ASN A 164 -2.65 15.91 19.54
C ASN A 164 -3.44 14.99 18.60
N THR A 165 -3.01 14.88 17.34
CA THR A 165 -3.67 14.04 16.34
C THR A 165 -2.78 12.88 15.92
N LEU A 166 -3.29 11.67 16.16
CA LEU A 166 -2.74 10.42 15.66
C LEU A 166 -3.20 10.20 14.22
N VAL A 167 -2.33 9.61 13.40
CA VAL A 167 -2.61 9.24 12.00
C VAL A 167 -2.52 7.73 11.89
N TYR A 168 -3.54 7.12 11.31
CA TYR A 168 -3.61 5.67 11.10
C TYR A 168 -3.16 5.27 9.70
N HIS A 169 -3.59 6.04 8.69
CA HIS A 169 -3.24 5.81 7.29
C HIS A 169 -3.41 7.10 6.47
N MET A 170 -2.75 7.17 5.31
CA MET A 170 -2.80 8.32 4.40
C MET A 170 -2.81 7.86 2.94
N VAL A 171 -3.64 8.47 2.10
CA VAL A 171 -3.67 8.22 0.64
C VAL A 171 -3.83 9.53 -0.13
N GLY A 172 -3.30 9.57 -1.35
CA GLY A 172 -3.64 10.62 -2.30
C GLY A 172 -4.98 10.30 -2.96
N VAL A 173 -5.81 11.31 -3.22
CA VAL A 173 -7.11 11.17 -3.86
C VAL A 173 -6.98 11.56 -5.33
N ASP A 174 -7.47 10.73 -6.26
CA ASP A 174 -7.37 11.00 -7.70
C ASP A 174 -8.41 12.02 -8.16
N VAL A 175 -8.12 13.30 -7.98
CA VAL A 175 -9.02 14.40 -8.37
C VAL A 175 -8.78 14.92 -9.78
N GLY A 176 -8.25 14.07 -10.68
CA GLY A 176 -7.92 14.49 -12.03
C GLY A 176 -6.83 15.56 -12.02
N PHE A 177 -7.16 16.77 -12.47
CA PHE A 177 -6.24 17.92 -12.49
C PHE A 177 -6.63 19.06 -11.54
N GLU A 178 -7.64 18.86 -10.70
CA GLU A 178 -7.98 19.79 -9.61
C GLU A 178 -6.87 19.82 -8.55
N ASN A 179 -6.96 20.75 -7.60
CA ASN A 179 -6.01 20.87 -6.50
C ASN A 179 -5.78 19.52 -5.79
N PRO A 180 -4.52 19.04 -5.64
CA PRO A 180 -4.24 17.75 -5.04
C PRO A 180 -4.88 17.61 -3.65
N LEU A 181 -5.49 16.45 -3.40
CA LEU A 181 -6.14 16.10 -2.15
C LEU A 181 -5.49 14.88 -1.51
N PHE A 182 -5.33 14.92 -0.19
CA PHE A 182 -4.81 13.83 0.62
C PHE A 182 -5.82 13.48 1.71
N ALA A 183 -6.27 12.23 1.73
CA ALA A 183 -7.17 11.71 2.74
C ALA A 183 -6.37 11.00 3.84
N CYS A 184 -6.69 11.29 5.10
CA CYS A 184 -6.03 10.75 6.28
C CYS A 184 -7.05 10.21 7.28
N LEU A 185 -6.75 9.09 7.90
CA LEU A 185 -7.48 8.59 9.08
C LEU A 185 -6.85 9.16 10.34
N GLU A 186 -7.62 9.89 11.14
CA GLU A 186 -7.12 10.70 12.24
C GLU A 186 -7.92 10.53 13.54
N ILE A 187 -7.23 10.52 14.68
CA ILE A 187 -7.86 10.59 16.01
C ILE A 187 -7.23 11.75 16.80
N ASP A 188 -8.07 12.65 17.31
CA ASP A 188 -7.66 13.68 18.27
C ASP A 188 -7.81 13.13 19.70
N TYR A 189 -6.73 13.10 20.46
CA TYR A 189 -6.70 12.52 21.81
C TYR A 189 -6.59 13.59 22.91
N GLU A 190 -6.72 14.89 22.58
CA GLU A 190 -6.59 15.99 23.55
C GLU A 190 -7.60 15.89 24.71
N GLU A 191 -8.87 15.56 24.41
CA GLU A 191 -9.90 15.36 25.44
C GLU A 191 -9.60 14.14 26.31
N ALA A 192 -9.16 13.04 25.71
CA ALA A 192 -8.87 11.80 26.41
C ALA A 192 -7.72 11.95 27.43
N ASP A 193 -6.70 12.75 27.10
CA ASP A 193 -5.56 13.02 27.99
C ASP A 193 -5.95 13.85 29.23
N THR A 194 -7.02 14.63 29.14
CA THR A 194 -7.44 15.57 30.18
C THR A 194 -8.60 15.06 31.03
N ASP A 195 -9.20 13.92 30.68
CA ASP A 195 -10.34 13.31 31.36
C ASP A 195 -9.92 12.15 32.31
N PRO A 196 -9.92 12.36 33.64
CA PRO A 196 -9.58 11.31 34.60
C PRO A 196 -10.62 10.19 34.70
N THR A 197 -11.83 10.38 34.15
CA THR A 197 -12.92 9.39 34.24
C THR A 197 -12.77 8.26 33.23
N GLY A 198 -12.09 8.53 32.11
CA GLY A 198 -11.92 7.60 30.99
C GLY A 198 -13.12 7.56 30.03
N GLU A 199 -14.18 8.34 30.26
CA GLU A 199 -15.34 8.39 29.37
C GLU A 199 -14.99 8.99 28.00
N ALA A 200 -14.09 9.98 27.96
CA ALA A 200 -13.65 10.62 26.72
C ALA A 200 -13.04 9.62 25.72
N VAL A 201 -12.25 8.65 26.21
CA VAL A 201 -11.63 7.61 25.37
C VAL A 201 -12.69 6.80 24.60
N HIS A 202 -13.83 6.50 25.24
CA HIS A 202 -14.90 5.74 24.62
C HIS A 202 -15.76 6.56 23.66
N ARG A 203 -15.75 7.90 23.80
CA ARG A 203 -16.48 8.82 22.90
C ARG A 203 -15.64 9.27 21.71
N THR A 204 -14.31 9.24 21.83
CA THR A 204 -13.40 9.67 20.76
C THR A 204 -13.56 8.78 19.52
N GLN A 205 -14.03 9.37 18.43
CA GLN A 205 -14.18 8.70 17.14
C GLN A 205 -12.98 8.99 16.23
N GLN A 206 -12.67 8.01 15.37
CA GLN A 206 -11.79 8.25 14.24
C GLN A 206 -12.48 9.14 13.22
N THR A 207 -11.70 10.02 12.58
CA THR A 207 -12.17 10.98 11.59
C THR A 207 -11.44 10.77 10.27
N LEU A 208 -12.18 10.84 9.16
CA LEU A 208 -11.61 10.92 7.81
C LEU A 208 -11.41 12.40 7.47
N THR A 209 -10.15 12.83 7.37
CA THR A 209 -9.78 14.22 7.07
C THR A 209 -9.21 14.35 5.66
N PHE A 210 -9.68 15.33 4.89
CA PHE A 210 -9.13 15.70 3.59
C PHE A 210 -8.30 16.99 3.69
N TYR A 211 -7.04 16.89 3.30
CA TYR A 211 -6.11 18.02 3.16
C TYR A 211 -6.00 18.40 1.69
N GLU A 212 -6.29 19.66 1.37
CA GLU A 212 -6.18 20.21 0.02
C GLU A 212 -4.90 21.04 -0.10
N LEU A 213 -4.13 20.76 -1.15
CA LEU A 213 -3.01 21.59 -1.56
C LEU A 213 -3.50 22.61 -2.60
N ASP A 214 -3.61 23.87 -2.20
CA ASP A 214 -3.89 24.95 -3.14
C ASP A 214 -2.60 25.32 -3.88
N LEU A 215 -2.51 24.95 -5.16
CA LEU A 215 -1.33 25.21 -5.98
C LEU A 215 -1.16 26.70 -6.32
N GLY A 216 -2.24 27.49 -6.30
CA GLY A 216 -2.20 28.93 -6.59
C GLY A 216 -1.75 29.75 -5.38
N LEU A 217 -2.27 29.40 -4.20
CA LEU A 217 -1.92 30.06 -2.93
C LEU A 217 -0.71 29.44 -2.22
N ASN A 218 -0.22 28.29 -2.70
CA ASN A 218 0.94 27.57 -2.18
C ASN A 218 0.87 27.28 -0.67
N HIS A 219 -0.28 26.78 -0.22
CA HIS A 219 -0.49 26.34 1.17
C HIS A 219 -1.39 25.10 1.21
N VAL A 220 -1.35 24.37 2.32
CA VAL A 220 -2.20 23.21 2.56
C VAL A 220 -3.26 23.58 3.59
N VAL A 221 -4.52 23.28 3.29
CA VAL A 221 -5.66 23.52 4.18
C VAL A 221 -6.36 22.22 4.51
N ARG A 222 -6.83 22.11 5.76
CA ARG A 222 -7.75 21.03 6.16
C ARG A 222 -9.14 21.38 5.63
N LYS A 223 -9.49 20.84 4.45
CA LYS A 223 -10.70 21.24 3.70
C LYS A 223 -11.97 20.65 4.30
N TYR A 224 -11.94 19.36 4.61
CA TYR A 224 -13.10 18.61 5.08
C TYR A 224 -12.66 17.58 6.11
N HIS A 225 -13.55 17.28 7.05
CA HIS A 225 -13.37 16.18 7.99
C HIS A 225 -14.73 15.67 8.45
N GLU A 226 -14.82 14.36 8.62
CA GLU A 226 -16.05 13.69 9.03
C GLU A 226 -15.72 12.54 9.98
N PRO A 227 -16.48 12.35 11.08
CA PRO A 227 -16.32 11.19 11.94
C PRO A 227 -16.72 9.91 11.20
N LEU A 228 -16.01 8.82 11.51
CA LEU A 228 -16.32 7.47 11.06
C LEU A 228 -17.14 6.76 12.14
N GLU A 229 -18.02 5.87 11.68
CA GLU A 229 -18.84 5.04 12.57
C GLU A 229 -17.99 3.96 13.25
N GLU A 230 -17.13 3.27 12.48
CA GLU A 230 -16.14 2.32 12.99
C GLU A 230 -14.71 2.82 12.79
N HIS A 231 -13.79 2.26 13.57
CA HIS A 231 -12.37 2.44 13.35
C HIS A 231 -11.91 1.71 12.08
N ALA A 232 -11.36 2.48 11.16
CA ALA A 232 -10.73 2.05 9.93
C ALA A 232 -9.23 1.82 10.11
N ASN A 233 -8.70 0.83 9.40
CA ASN A 233 -7.28 0.47 9.46
C ASN A 233 -6.48 1.05 8.28
N PHE A 234 -7.03 1.06 7.06
CA PHE A 234 -6.40 1.74 5.92
C PHE A 234 -7.40 2.25 4.87
N LEU A 235 -6.89 3.00 3.90
CA LEU A 235 -7.66 3.62 2.83
C LEU A 235 -7.18 3.13 1.47
N ILE A 236 -8.08 3.06 0.49
CA ILE A 236 -7.77 2.77 -0.92
C ILE A 236 -8.16 3.98 -1.77
N SER A 237 -7.23 4.48 -2.59
CA SER A 237 -7.54 5.53 -3.56
C SER A 237 -8.40 4.97 -4.69
N VAL A 238 -9.56 5.59 -4.91
CA VAL A 238 -10.41 5.29 -6.06
C VAL A 238 -9.96 6.15 -7.24
N PRO A 239 -9.80 5.58 -8.46
CA PRO A 239 -9.51 6.36 -9.65
C PRO A 239 -10.55 7.46 -9.90
N GLY A 240 -10.11 8.61 -10.39
CA GLY A 240 -10.99 9.76 -10.61
C GLY A 240 -10.63 10.59 -11.83
N GLY A 241 -11.35 11.70 -11.99
CA GLY A 241 -11.36 12.47 -13.23
C GLY A 241 -12.06 11.69 -14.33
N ASN A 242 -11.44 11.54 -15.50
CA ASN A 242 -12.07 10.85 -16.64
C ASN A 242 -12.12 9.32 -16.49
N ASP A 243 -11.54 8.77 -15.43
CA ASP A 243 -11.33 7.34 -15.27
C ASP A 243 -12.15 6.71 -14.14
N GLY A 244 -12.95 7.50 -13.42
CA GLY A 244 -13.75 7.02 -12.29
C GLY A 244 -14.29 8.17 -11.42
N PRO A 245 -14.99 7.84 -10.31
CA PRO A 245 -15.72 8.80 -9.49
C PRO A 245 -14.86 9.56 -8.46
N SER A 246 -13.54 9.28 -8.38
CA SER A 246 -12.67 9.78 -7.29
C SER A 246 -13.09 9.21 -5.92
N GLY A 247 -12.65 9.83 -4.83
CA GLY A 247 -12.96 9.41 -3.46
C GLY A 247 -12.03 8.33 -2.91
N VAL A 248 -12.45 7.75 -1.79
CA VAL A 248 -11.69 6.71 -1.07
C VAL A 248 -12.59 5.58 -0.61
N LEU A 249 -12.05 4.36 -0.62
CA LEU A 249 -12.63 3.25 0.14
C LEU A 249 -11.95 3.22 1.52
N VAL A 250 -12.77 3.20 2.55
CA VAL A 250 -12.40 3.11 3.95
C VAL A 250 -12.58 1.66 4.38
N CYS A 251 -11.48 0.98 4.68
CA CYS A 251 -11.51 -0.38 5.20
C CYS A 251 -11.60 -0.33 6.72
N SER A 252 -12.68 -0.89 7.27
CA SER A 252 -12.96 -0.94 8.70
C SER A 252 -13.20 -2.37 9.16
N GLU A 253 -13.30 -2.58 10.46
CA GLU A 253 -13.72 -3.86 11.02
C GLU A 253 -15.12 -4.22 10.50
N ASN A 254 -15.23 -5.38 9.84
CA ASN A 254 -16.42 -5.96 9.22
C ASN A 254 -17.04 -5.18 8.04
N TYR A 255 -16.53 -4.01 7.68
CA TYR A 255 -17.13 -3.16 6.65
C TYR A 255 -16.10 -2.58 5.70
N ILE A 256 -16.55 -2.33 4.47
CA ILE A 256 -15.91 -1.40 3.54
C ILE A 256 -16.88 -0.28 3.21
N THR A 257 -16.41 0.96 3.31
CA THR A 257 -17.24 2.15 3.11
C THR A 257 -16.62 3.04 2.04
N TYR A 258 -17.37 3.36 1.00
CA TYR A 258 -16.98 4.38 0.03
C TYR A 258 -17.41 5.75 0.55
N LYS A 259 -16.44 6.68 0.62
CA LYS A 259 -16.66 8.08 0.98
C LYS A 259 -16.02 8.99 -0.06
N ASN A 260 -16.75 10.02 -0.48
CA ASN A 260 -16.25 11.08 -1.34
C ASN A 260 -16.71 12.44 -0.83
N LEU A 261 -16.09 13.51 -1.31
CA LEU A 261 -16.49 14.88 -1.00
C LEU A 261 -17.76 15.27 -1.78
N GLY A 262 -18.53 16.21 -1.25
CA GLY A 262 -19.71 16.76 -1.93
C GLY A 262 -21.01 16.06 -1.52
N ASP A 263 -21.91 15.89 -2.47
CA ASP A 263 -23.26 15.33 -2.25
C ASP A 263 -23.32 13.79 -2.37
N GLN A 264 -22.16 13.12 -2.49
CA GLN A 264 -22.09 11.66 -2.54
C GLN A 264 -22.48 11.07 -1.19
N PRO A 265 -23.53 10.22 -1.12
CA PRO A 265 -23.85 9.51 0.11
C PRO A 265 -22.80 8.46 0.44
N ASP A 266 -22.66 8.18 1.73
CA ASP A 266 -21.87 7.06 2.23
C ASP A 266 -22.47 5.73 1.76
N ILE A 267 -21.64 4.90 1.14
CA ILE A 267 -22.05 3.56 0.71
C ILE A 267 -21.24 2.55 1.48
N ARG A 268 -21.94 1.70 2.25
CA ARG A 268 -21.34 0.73 3.15
C ARG A 268 -21.67 -0.68 2.66
N CYS A 269 -20.70 -1.58 2.71
CA CYS A 269 -20.91 -2.98 2.40
C CYS A 269 -20.22 -3.85 3.46
N PRO A 270 -20.90 -4.83 4.07
CA PRO A 270 -20.27 -5.74 5.01
C PRO A 270 -19.30 -6.68 4.30
N ILE A 271 -18.22 -7.04 4.98
CA ILE A 271 -17.22 -8.00 4.50
C ILE A 271 -17.84 -9.41 4.56
N PRO A 272 -17.94 -10.14 3.44
CA PRO A 272 -18.47 -11.50 3.43
C PRO A 272 -17.64 -12.44 4.31
N ARG A 273 -18.30 -13.36 5.00
CA ARG A 273 -17.67 -14.37 5.88
C ARG A 273 -17.65 -15.75 5.22
N ARG A 274 -16.67 -16.58 5.59
CA ARG A 274 -16.64 -17.98 5.15
C ARG A 274 -17.82 -18.73 5.78
N ARG A 275 -18.46 -19.61 5.00
CA ARG A 275 -19.46 -20.54 5.55
C ARG A 275 -18.80 -21.48 6.54
N ASN A 276 -19.43 -21.66 7.69
CA ASN A 276 -18.98 -22.58 8.74
C ASN A 276 -17.54 -22.29 9.21
N ASP A 277 -17.21 -21.01 9.34
CA ASP A 277 -15.91 -20.59 9.85
C ASP A 277 -15.67 -21.17 11.25
N LEU A 278 -14.42 -21.57 11.51
CA LEU A 278 -14.00 -22.19 12.77
C LEU A 278 -13.46 -21.17 13.76
N ASP A 279 -13.17 -19.96 13.29
CA ASP A 279 -12.76 -18.85 14.13
C ASP A 279 -13.90 -18.41 15.07
N ASP A 280 -13.53 -17.74 16.15
CA ASP A 280 -14.48 -17.18 17.11
C ASP A 280 -15.46 -16.22 16.41
N PRO A 281 -16.79 -16.46 16.46
CA PRO A 281 -17.78 -15.58 15.84
C PRO A 281 -17.77 -14.14 16.39
N GLU A 282 -17.26 -13.92 17.61
CA GLU A 282 -17.14 -12.58 18.18
C GLU A 282 -15.96 -11.78 17.58
N ARG A 283 -15.03 -12.45 16.88
CA ARG A 283 -13.89 -11.79 16.24
C ARG A 283 -14.30 -11.10 14.94
N GLY A 284 -14.01 -9.81 14.83
CA GLY A 284 -14.16 -9.05 13.59
C GLY A 284 -13.24 -9.50 12.46
N MET A 285 -13.47 -8.96 11.27
CA MET A 285 -12.66 -9.20 10.06
C MET A 285 -12.20 -7.88 9.48
N ILE A 286 -10.94 -7.77 9.07
CA ILE A 286 -10.43 -6.60 8.35
C ILE A 286 -9.75 -7.02 7.05
N PHE A 287 -9.60 -6.07 6.13
CA PHE A 287 -8.65 -6.20 5.03
C PHE A 287 -7.24 -5.85 5.52
N ILE A 288 -6.22 -6.55 5.04
CA ILE A 288 -4.82 -6.35 5.44
C ILE A 288 -3.99 -5.65 4.36
N CYS A 289 -4.36 -5.79 3.10
CA CYS A 289 -3.77 -5.05 1.99
C CYS A 289 -4.75 -4.97 0.81
N ALA A 290 -4.46 -4.07 -0.13
CA ALA A 290 -5.20 -3.97 -1.37
C ALA A 290 -4.29 -3.63 -2.55
N ALA A 291 -4.71 -4.04 -3.74
CA ALA A 291 -4.12 -3.64 -5.01
C ALA A 291 -5.18 -3.03 -5.92
N THR A 292 -4.86 -1.89 -6.51
CA THR A 292 -5.71 -1.22 -7.49
C THR A 292 -5.26 -1.57 -8.89
N HIS A 293 -6.15 -2.11 -9.71
CA HIS A 293 -5.90 -2.30 -11.13
C HIS A 293 -6.76 -1.37 -11.96
N LYS A 294 -6.12 -0.63 -12.87
CA LYS A 294 -6.78 0.33 -13.75
C LYS A 294 -6.42 0.04 -15.19
N THR A 295 -7.46 -0.11 -16.00
CA THR A 295 -7.38 -0.17 -17.46
C THR A 295 -8.00 1.10 -18.05
N ARG A 296 -8.08 1.21 -19.37
CA ARG A 296 -8.76 2.35 -20.03
C ARG A 296 -10.28 2.30 -19.93
N SER A 297 -10.86 1.11 -19.73
CA SER A 297 -12.30 0.89 -19.77
C SER A 297 -12.90 0.63 -18.39
N MET A 298 -12.12 0.06 -17.48
CA MET A 298 -12.58 -0.32 -16.14
C MET A 298 -11.44 -0.24 -15.13
N PHE A 299 -11.81 -0.15 -13.87
CA PHE A 299 -10.93 -0.36 -12.73
C PHE A 299 -11.59 -1.33 -11.77
N PHE A 300 -10.77 -2.01 -10.98
CA PHE A 300 -11.22 -2.86 -9.88
C PHE A 300 -10.14 -2.90 -8.81
N PHE A 301 -10.51 -3.36 -7.63
CA PHE A 301 -9.59 -3.55 -6.52
C PHE A 301 -9.54 -5.04 -6.16
N LEU A 302 -8.37 -5.50 -5.76
CA LEU A 302 -8.21 -6.78 -5.07
C LEU A 302 -7.86 -6.45 -3.62
N ALA A 303 -8.75 -6.75 -2.68
CA ALA A 303 -8.50 -6.54 -1.25
C ALA A 303 -8.43 -7.89 -0.54
N GLN A 304 -7.40 -8.09 0.28
CA GLN A 304 -7.16 -9.35 0.97
C GLN A 304 -7.57 -9.25 2.45
N THR A 305 -8.31 -10.23 2.96
CA THR A 305 -8.67 -10.34 4.39
C THR A 305 -7.55 -10.94 5.23
N GLU A 306 -7.68 -10.91 6.55
CA GLU A 306 -6.74 -11.56 7.49
C GLU A 306 -6.58 -13.07 7.24
N GLN A 307 -7.62 -13.74 6.72
CA GLN A 307 -7.61 -15.17 6.40
C GLN A 307 -7.00 -15.48 5.02
N GLY A 308 -6.53 -14.45 4.30
CA GLY A 308 -5.89 -14.58 2.99
C GLY A 308 -6.85 -14.55 1.80
N ASP A 309 -8.14 -14.29 2.03
CA ASP A 309 -9.15 -14.26 0.97
C ASP A 309 -9.11 -12.96 0.20
N ILE A 310 -8.92 -13.06 -1.11
CA ILE A 310 -8.96 -11.92 -2.00
C ILE A 310 -10.40 -11.72 -2.47
N PHE A 311 -10.90 -10.51 -2.29
CA PHE A 311 -12.14 -10.05 -2.90
C PHE A 311 -11.83 -9.11 -4.06
N LYS A 312 -12.47 -9.36 -5.19
CA LYS A 312 -12.59 -8.39 -6.26
C LYS A 312 -13.68 -7.40 -5.87
N ILE A 313 -13.30 -6.13 -5.76
CA ILE A 313 -14.21 -5.04 -5.44
C ILE A 313 -14.39 -4.19 -6.69
N THR A 314 -15.64 -3.96 -7.07
CA THR A 314 -16.06 -3.09 -8.16
C THR A 314 -17.04 -2.04 -7.63
N LEU A 315 -17.03 -0.86 -8.26
CA LEU A 315 -17.94 0.22 -7.95
C LEU A 315 -18.86 0.41 -9.15
N GLU A 316 -20.16 0.37 -8.93
CA GLU A 316 -21.12 0.78 -9.94
C GLU A 316 -21.38 2.28 -9.80
N THR A 317 -21.43 2.94 -10.94
CA THR A 317 -21.62 4.38 -11.03
C THR A 317 -22.79 4.67 -11.94
N ASP A 318 -23.69 5.53 -11.49
CA ASP A 318 -24.69 6.18 -12.33
C ASP A 318 -24.27 7.63 -12.53
N GLU A 319 -23.97 8.01 -13.77
CA GLU A 319 -23.30 9.26 -14.11
C GLU A 319 -21.97 9.43 -13.32
N ASP A 320 -21.89 10.44 -12.46
CA ASP A 320 -20.71 10.74 -11.62
C ASP A 320 -20.89 10.28 -10.16
N VAL A 321 -22.02 9.61 -9.83
CA VAL A 321 -22.38 9.19 -8.48
C VAL A 321 -22.21 7.69 -8.34
N VAL A 322 -21.49 7.24 -7.31
CA VAL A 322 -21.41 5.81 -6.99
C VAL A 322 -22.74 5.38 -6.39
N THR A 323 -23.28 4.25 -6.86
CA THR A 323 -24.58 3.71 -6.43
C THR A 323 -24.43 2.49 -5.53
N GLU A 324 -23.49 1.60 -5.83
CA GLU A 324 -23.24 0.40 -5.04
C GLU A 324 -21.77 -0.05 -5.07
N ILE A 325 -21.35 -0.68 -3.97
CA ILE A 325 -20.09 -1.42 -3.86
C ILE A 325 -20.42 -2.90 -4.05
N LYS A 326 -19.76 -3.52 -5.02
CA LYS A 326 -19.86 -4.95 -5.28
C LYS A 326 -18.60 -5.66 -4.83
N LEU A 327 -18.78 -6.75 -4.10
CA LEU A 327 -17.71 -7.64 -3.64
C LEU A 327 -17.97 -9.04 -4.17
N LYS A 328 -16.94 -9.63 -4.78
CA LYS A 328 -16.96 -11.01 -5.24
C LYS A 328 -15.70 -11.74 -4.80
N TYR A 329 -15.86 -12.94 -4.26
CA TYR A 329 -14.73 -13.75 -3.81
C TYR A 329 -13.89 -14.20 -5.01
N PHE A 330 -12.61 -13.80 -5.02
CA PHE A 330 -11.73 -13.97 -6.16
C PHE A 330 -10.91 -15.26 -6.07
N ASP A 331 -10.08 -15.40 -5.04
CA ASP A 331 -9.28 -16.59 -4.73
C ASP A 331 -8.64 -16.41 -3.35
N THR A 332 -8.07 -17.48 -2.77
CA THR A 332 -7.36 -17.40 -1.48
C THR A 332 -5.86 -17.62 -1.68
N VAL A 333 -5.04 -16.72 -1.15
CA VAL A 333 -3.57 -16.81 -1.15
C VAL A 333 -3.03 -16.54 0.25
N PRO A 334 -1.76 -16.85 0.57
CA PRO A 334 -1.20 -16.52 1.88
C PRO A 334 -1.31 -15.02 2.22
N PRO A 335 -1.58 -14.65 3.48
CA PRO A 335 -1.63 -13.26 3.92
C PRO A 335 -0.42 -12.45 3.45
N ALA A 336 -0.66 -11.26 2.90
CA ALA A 336 0.35 -10.44 2.25
C ALA A 336 0.48 -9.05 2.86
N THR A 337 1.71 -8.55 2.93
CA THR A 337 2.00 -7.16 3.28
C THR A 337 1.68 -6.21 2.12
N ALA A 338 1.84 -6.69 0.89
CA ALA A 338 1.53 -5.94 -0.31
C ALA A 338 1.19 -6.87 -1.49
N MET A 339 0.23 -6.41 -2.30
CA MET A 339 -0.12 -7.03 -3.58
C MET A 339 0.15 -6.06 -4.73
N CYS A 340 0.63 -6.58 -5.85
CA CYS A 340 0.91 -5.78 -7.05
C CYS A 340 0.28 -6.44 -8.29
N VAL A 341 -0.75 -5.79 -8.87
CA VAL A 341 -1.38 -6.26 -10.12
C VAL A 341 -0.68 -5.63 -11.31
N LEU A 342 0.01 -6.47 -12.09
CA LEU A 342 0.78 -6.09 -13.26
C LEU A 342 -0.10 -6.12 -14.52
N LYS A 343 0.15 -5.17 -15.44
CA LYS A 343 -0.53 -5.04 -16.74
C LYS A 343 -0.31 -6.23 -17.67
N THR A 344 0.70 -7.05 -17.39
CA THR A 344 0.98 -8.30 -18.12
C THR A 344 0.09 -9.47 -17.67
N GLY A 345 -0.88 -9.23 -16.78
CA GLY A 345 -1.80 -10.28 -16.29
C GLY A 345 -1.19 -11.11 -15.17
N PHE A 346 -0.35 -10.51 -14.32
CA PHE A 346 0.25 -11.18 -13.18
C PHE A 346 -0.11 -10.47 -11.88
N LEU A 347 -0.26 -11.26 -10.81
CA LEU A 347 -0.43 -10.79 -9.45
C LEU A 347 0.80 -11.23 -8.65
N PHE A 348 1.58 -10.26 -8.17
CA PHE A 348 2.66 -10.52 -7.21
C PHE A 348 2.14 -10.36 -5.78
N VAL A 349 2.38 -11.37 -4.95
CA VAL A 349 1.94 -11.46 -3.56
C VAL A 349 3.16 -11.53 -2.65
N ALA A 350 3.45 -10.42 -1.97
CA ALA A 350 4.50 -10.35 -0.97
C ALA A 350 3.94 -10.82 0.38
N SER A 351 4.03 -12.12 0.66
CA SER A 351 3.58 -12.68 1.94
C SER A 351 4.26 -12.04 3.15
N GLU A 352 3.53 -11.86 4.24
CA GLU A 352 4.06 -11.31 5.50
C GLU A 352 5.17 -12.17 6.10
N PHE A 353 5.02 -13.48 5.96
CA PHE A 353 5.94 -14.51 6.41
C PHE A 353 6.07 -15.58 5.32
N ALA A 354 7.16 -16.33 5.39
CA ALA A 354 7.56 -17.36 4.44
C ALA A 354 7.74 -16.82 3.00
N ASN A 355 7.62 -17.73 2.03
CA ASN A 355 7.84 -17.52 0.61
C ASN A 355 6.90 -16.48 0.01
N HIS A 356 7.33 -15.84 -1.08
CA HIS A 356 6.50 -14.93 -1.86
C HIS A 356 6.07 -15.58 -3.16
N TYR A 357 4.99 -15.12 -3.76
CA TYR A 357 4.38 -15.82 -4.89
C TYR A 357 4.11 -14.89 -6.06
N LEU A 358 4.32 -15.40 -7.27
CA LEU A 358 3.86 -14.80 -8.50
C LEU A 358 2.78 -15.68 -9.11
N TYR A 359 1.59 -15.11 -9.28
CA TYR A 359 0.46 -15.75 -9.95
C TYR A 359 0.20 -15.12 -11.31
N GLN A 360 -0.25 -15.92 -12.26
CA GLN A 360 -0.85 -15.44 -13.51
C GLN A 360 -2.37 -15.38 -13.33
N ILE A 361 -2.96 -14.26 -13.73
CA ILE A 361 -4.41 -14.06 -13.73
C ILE A 361 -4.96 -14.73 -14.99
N ALA A 362 -5.57 -15.90 -14.82
CA ALA A 362 -6.21 -16.65 -15.91
C ALA A 362 -7.59 -16.08 -16.24
N HIS A 363 -8.34 -15.70 -15.20
CA HIS A 363 -9.70 -15.18 -15.30
C HIS A 363 -9.87 -13.96 -14.38
N LEU A 364 -10.73 -13.02 -14.77
CA LEU A 364 -11.03 -11.82 -13.98
C LEU A 364 -12.13 -12.05 -12.94
N GLY A 365 -12.64 -13.28 -12.80
CA GLY A 365 -13.67 -13.64 -11.83
C GLY A 365 -15.08 -13.11 -12.15
N ASP A 366 -15.37 -12.71 -13.39
CA ASP A 366 -16.69 -12.18 -13.78
C ASP A 366 -17.67 -13.29 -14.21
N ASP A 367 -17.20 -14.24 -15.04
CA ASP A 367 -18.02 -15.25 -15.71
C ASP A 367 -18.00 -16.63 -14.99
N ASP A 368 -18.27 -16.65 -13.69
CA ASP A 368 -18.37 -17.88 -12.89
C ASP A 368 -19.68 -17.93 -12.07
N ASP A 369 -19.97 -19.10 -11.48
CA ASP A 369 -21.18 -19.33 -10.67
C ASP A 369 -21.03 -18.80 -9.22
N GLU A 370 -19.99 -17.99 -8.93
CA GLU A 370 -19.77 -17.45 -7.59
C GLU A 370 -20.73 -16.29 -7.29
N PRO A 371 -21.26 -16.20 -6.06
CA PRO A 371 -22.15 -15.13 -5.68
C PRO A 371 -21.41 -13.78 -5.67
N GLU A 372 -22.04 -12.78 -6.28
CA GLU A 372 -21.66 -11.37 -6.15
C GLU A 372 -22.52 -10.71 -5.08
N PHE A 373 -21.88 -9.98 -4.17
CA PHE A 373 -22.53 -9.29 -3.06
C PHE A 373 -22.55 -7.80 -3.32
N SER A 374 -23.70 -7.14 -3.19
CA SER A 374 -23.84 -5.70 -3.38
C SER A 374 -24.27 -5.02 -2.08
N SER A 375 -23.77 -3.80 -1.85
CA SER A 375 -24.23 -2.91 -0.78
C SER A 375 -25.72 -2.57 -0.86
N ALA A 376 -26.35 -2.70 -2.04
CA ALA A 376 -27.77 -2.44 -2.23
C ALA A 376 -28.66 -3.64 -1.84
N MET A 377 -28.08 -4.82 -1.60
CA MET A 377 -28.85 -5.98 -1.16
C MET A 377 -29.29 -5.79 0.31
N PRO A 378 -30.60 -5.96 0.61
CA PRO A 378 -31.09 -5.78 1.96
C PRO A 378 -30.59 -6.93 2.84
N LEU A 379 -29.90 -6.59 3.92
CA LEU A 379 -29.53 -7.48 5.02
C LEU A 379 -30.24 -7.03 6.29
N GLU A 380 -30.59 -7.97 7.17
CA GLU A 380 -31.03 -7.62 8.52
C GLU A 380 -29.84 -7.07 9.34
N GLU A 381 -30.14 -6.26 10.36
CA GLU A 381 -29.10 -5.66 11.20
C GLU A 381 -28.31 -6.75 11.95
N GLY A 382 -27.01 -6.84 11.66
CA GLY A 382 -26.12 -7.86 12.21
C GLY A 382 -25.90 -9.09 11.31
N ASP A 383 -26.64 -9.22 10.20
CA ASP A 383 -26.38 -10.26 9.20
C ASP A 383 -25.25 -9.85 8.24
N THR A 384 -24.60 -10.87 7.66
CA THR A 384 -23.56 -10.69 6.63
C THR A 384 -23.72 -11.70 5.51
N PHE A 385 -23.01 -11.44 4.42
CA PHE A 385 -22.92 -12.35 3.29
C PHE A 385 -22.02 -13.55 3.60
N PHE A 386 -22.32 -14.70 2.99
CA PHE A 386 -21.55 -15.93 3.17
C PHE A 386 -21.11 -16.54 1.85
N TYR A 387 -19.83 -16.91 1.77
CA TYR A 387 -19.23 -17.59 0.62
C TYR A 387 -18.48 -18.87 1.04
N ALA A 388 -18.15 -19.72 0.08
CA ALA A 388 -17.39 -20.95 0.33
C ALA A 388 -15.98 -20.81 -0.26
N PRO A 389 -14.91 -20.97 0.54
CA PRO A 389 -13.55 -20.94 0.01
C PRO A 389 -13.33 -22.12 -0.95
N ARG A 390 -12.54 -21.90 -2.00
CA ARG A 390 -12.25 -22.91 -3.04
C ARG A 390 -10.76 -22.90 -3.43
N PRO A 391 -10.26 -23.99 -4.05
CA PRO A 391 -8.93 -23.99 -4.67
C PRO A 391 -8.82 -22.93 -5.77
N LEU A 392 -7.60 -22.49 -6.07
CA LEU A 392 -7.34 -21.45 -7.08
C LEU A 392 -8.04 -21.75 -8.41
N GLN A 393 -8.86 -20.81 -8.87
CA GLN A 393 -9.52 -20.87 -10.17
C GLN A 393 -9.18 -19.67 -11.06
N ASN A 394 -9.08 -18.47 -10.47
CA ASN A 394 -8.77 -17.26 -11.19
C ASN A 394 -7.25 -17.04 -11.34
N LEU A 395 -6.47 -17.61 -10.41
CA LEU A 395 -5.02 -17.52 -10.34
C LEU A 395 -4.34 -18.86 -10.66
N VAL A 396 -3.21 -18.80 -11.35
CA VAL A 396 -2.31 -19.94 -11.56
C VAL A 396 -0.96 -19.60 -10.95
N LEU A 397 -0.45 -20.44 -10.05
CA LEU A 397 0.88 -20.25 -9.47
C LEU A 397 1.97 -20.45 -10.55
N VAL A 398 2.85 -19.46 -10.70
CA VAL A 398 3.89 -19.46 -11.74
C VAL A 398 5.29 -19.48 -11.14
N ASP A 399 5.49 -18.74 -10.05
CA ASP A 399 6.76 -18.71 -9.35
C ASP A 399 6.58 -18.60 -7.84
N GLU A 400 7.56 -19.16 -7.15
CA GLU A 400 7.67 -19.14 -5.70
C GLU A 400 9.08 -18.65 -5.35
N LEU A 401 9.15 -17.55 -4.60
CA LEU A 401 10.41 -16.95 -4.17
C LEU A 401 10.67 -17.39 -2.74
N ASP A 402 11.71 -18.21 -2.58
CA ASP A 402 12.14 -18.70 -1.28
C ASP A 402 12.48 -17.56 -0.32
N SER A 403 11.90 -17.63 0.88
CA SER A 403 12.13 -16.70 1.96
C SER A 403 12.20 -17.44 3.29
N LEU A 404 13.30 -17.20 4.00
CA LEU A 404 13.58 -17.80 5.30
C LEU A 404 12.90 -17.02 6.45
N SER A 405 12.21 -15.93 6.16
CA SER A 405 11.53 -15.13 7.19
C SER A 405 10.28 -15.88 7.67
N PRO A 406 10.05 -16.10 8.98
CA PRO A 406 10.90 -15.73 10.11
C PRO A 406 11.80 -16.89 10.54
N ILE A 407 13.12 -16.67 10.60
CA ILE A 407 14.05 -17.64 11.21
C ILE A 407 13.90 -17.56 12.73
N MET A 408 13.22 -18.54 13.32
CA MET A 408 13.00 -18.62 14.78
C MET A 408 14.12 -19.36 15.51
N ALA A 409 14.84 -20.24 14.81
CA ALA A 409 15.99 -20.97 15.33
C ALA A 409 16.90 -21.40 14.18
N CYS A 410 18.20 -21.55 14.45
CA CYS A 410 19.18 -22.10 13.51
C CYS A 410 20.20 -22.96 14.27
N GLN A 411 20.46 -24.16 13.77
CA GLN A 411 21.52 -25.04 14.25
C GLN A 411 22.45 -25.35 13.07
N ILE A 412 23.73 -25.07 13.24
CA ILE A 412 24.75 -25.38 12.25
C ILE A 412 25.46 -26.65 12.72
N ALA A 413 25.16 -27.77 12.04
CA ALA A 413 25.73 -29.08 12.32
C ALA A 413 25.98 -29.84 11.02
N ASP A 414 27.06 -30.61 10.98
CA ASP A 414 27.34 -31.54 9.88
C ASP A 414 26.60 -32.86 10.12
N LEU A 415 25.36 -32.93 9.64
CA LEU A 415 24.54 -34.14 9.68
C LEU A 415 24.70 -34.99 8.41
N GLY A 416 25.40 -34.48 7.40
CA GLY A 416 25.59 -35.16 6.12
C GLY A 416 26.76 -36.15 6.13
N GLU A 417 27.59 -36.13 7.18
CA GLU A 417 28.82 -36.94 7.33
C GLU A 417 29.71 -36.89 6.06
N GLN A 418 29.73 -35.75 5.36
CA GLN A 418 30.56 -35.61 4.17
C GLN A 418 31.98 -35.27 4.62
N ASP A 419 32.89 -36.23 4.49
CA ASP A 419 34.33 -36.06 4.71
C ASP A 419 34.87 -34.90 3.85
N LEU A 420 34.91 -33.70 4.43
CA LEU A 420 35.58 -32.54 3.87
C LEU A 420 37.09 -32.77 3.99
N ASN A 421 37.64 -33.56 3.06
CA ASN A 421 39.07 -33.68 2.83
C ASN A 421 39.61 -32.35 2.28
N TRP A 422 39.71 -31.35 3.14
CA TRP A 422 40.43 -30.11 2.87
C TRP A 422 41.93 -30.42 2.83
N ARG A 423 42.44 -30.79 1.65
CA ARG A 423 43.87 -30.77 1.36
C ARG A 423 44.29 -29.32 1.23
N GLY A 424 44.71 -28.73 2.35
CA GLY A 424 45.48 -27.50 2.34
C GLY A 424 46.87 -27.80 1.77
N ASP A 425 47.06 -27.54 0.48
CA ASP A 425 48.41 -27.38 -0.07
C ASP A 425 48.91 -26.01 0.41
N GLY A 426 49.79 -26.05 1.42
CA GLY A 426 50.52 -24.90 1.96
C GLY A 426 51.74 -24.52 1.15
#